data_AF-A0A4R1I0X2-F1
#
_entry.id   AF-A0A4R1I0X2-F1
#
_cell.length_a   1.000
_cell.length_b   1.000
_cell.length_c   1.000
_cell.angle_alpha   90.00
_cell.angle_beta   90.00
_cell.angle_gamma   90.00
#
_symmetry.space_group_name_H-M   'P 1'
#
loop_
_entity.id
_entity.type
_entity.pdbx_description
1 polymer ?
#
loop_
_entity_poly.entity_id
_entity_poly.type
_entity_poly.pdbx_seq_one_letter_code
_entity_poly.pdbx_strand_id
1 'polypeptide(L)'
;MAEVRTLGFAGRDGAPAHVAYRRAGPAGAPPVVLIHGVGMASEVWAPQIKALAARHDVIALDMPGHGGSSLPPEDARLSDYAGQIVALLDGLAIPSAVLIGHSMGALVALETALAHPVRVRAVAALNAVFCRTPEQRAVVTARAGTLDAQGRAASHAAAVRRWFGEPVPEALQASAAQVATLLAAGDPVGYARTYALFAASDAAHRDRLAGLAMPALFMTADGDLNSTPEMSRAMAALAPHGRVEVLEGARHMMALTAPDEVNGRLLAFLDALAPAPALDVDTPASDAQTFDPKAFRQALGAFLTGVTVVTTRTADGEMRGFTANSFSSVSLDPPLILVCLAKAASSFPVFSAAENFAVSVLAGDQKDVSALFASKSPDKFAGAPWQLGPAGSPVMSGAAAWFDCTRHEVVEAGDHVILIGHVRGFGAGTKPPLGYCRGAYVDFSLGPQALAKRDEPARVGAILESDGALLLVEDGKGGLDLPAGSCLEPASNPHSLRGALARLGVEGRLGFLFAVFETQSAGKGPPTVSIYYRGGLSGTPSAQAGAVLVPLDEVDLSRLPDEATRSMLARYLRERREDTFGIYVGDAARGTVHPLAAVPANPGWDTPGAPA
;
A
#
# COMPACT_ATOMS: atom_id res chain seq x y z
N MET A 1 1.57 -11.97 41.26
CA MET A 1 1.70 -11.16 40.02
C MET A 1 2.54 -11.93 39.02
N ALA A 2 2.34 -11.73 37.71
CA ALA A 2 3.16 -12.36 36.68
C ALA A 2 4.63 -11.93 36.79
N GLU A 3 5.57 -12.81 36.46
CA GLU A 3 7.02 -12.54 36.52
C GLU A 3 7.45 -11.40 35.57
N VAL A 4 8.48 -10.64 35.96
CA VAL A 4 9.09 -9.62 35.09
C VAL A 4 10.04 -10.31 34.13
N ARG A 5 9.90 -10.01 32.85
CA ARG A 5 10.77 -10.47 31.76
C ARG A 5 11.48 -9.28 31.14
N THR A 6 12.61 -9.52 30.50
CA THR A 6 13.34 -8.51 29.75
C THR A 6 13.49 -8.92 28.29
N LEU A 7 13.52 -7.94 27.40
CA LEU A 7 13.72 -8.13 25.97
C LEU A 7 14.70 -7.08 25.45
N GLY A 8 15.75 -7.53 24.78
CA GLY A 8 16.80 -6.68 24.22
C GLY A 8 16.43 -6.16 22.83
N PHE A 9 16.82 -4.93 22.52
CA PHE A 9 16.65 -4.29 21.21
C PHE A 9 17.75 -3.25 20.97
N ALA A 10 17.88 -2.77 19.74
CA ALA A 10 18.79 -1.68 19.40
C ALA A 10 18.11 -0.32 19.62
N GLY A 11 18.70 0.54 20.45
CA GLY A 11 18.24 1.92 20.67
C GLY A 11 18.44 2.81 19.44
N ARG A 12 17.97 4.07 19.52
CA ARG A 12 18.02 5.03 18.40
C ARG A 12 19.44 5.27 17.85
N ASP A 13 20.45 5.20 18.70
CA ASP A 13 21.87 5.33 18.37
C ASP A 13 22.56 3.99 18.06
N GLY A 14 21.79 2.91 17.98
CA GLY A 14 22.30 1.54 17.83
C GLY A 14 22.84 0.92 19.12
N ALA A 15 22.79 1.63 20.26
CA ALA A 15 23.23 1.09 21.53
C ALA A 15 22.31 -0.04 22.01
N PRO A 16 22.84 -1.10 22.66
CA PRO A 16 22.01 -2.12 23.26
C PRO A 16 21.10 -1.53 24.34
N ALA A 17 19.79 -1.75 24.19
CA ALA A 17 18.78 -1.38 25.15
C ALA A 17 17.93 -2.60 25.50
N HIS A 18 17.20 -2.53 26.61
CA HIS A 18 16.21 -3.53 26.97
C HIS A 18 14.96 -2.91 27.57
N VAL A 19 13.85 -3.60 27.37
CA VAL A 19 12.55 -3.31 27.96
C VAL A 19 12.18 -4.42 28.94
N ALA A 20 11.87 -4.05 30.17
CA ALA A 20 11.25 -4.93 31.15
C ALA A 20 9.73 -4.91 30.99
N TYR A 21 9.09 -6.06 31.11
CA TYR A 21 7.63 -6.19 31.00
C TYR A 21 7.11 -7.39 31.78
N ARG A 22 5.82 -7.32 32.14
CA ARG A 22 5.03 -8.43 32.68
C ARG A 22 4.02 -8.86 31.62
N ARG A 23 3.82 -10.16 31.43
CA ARG A 23 2.84 -10.70 30.47
C ARG A 23 1.92 -11.71 31.15
N ALA A 24 0.62 -11.58 30.93
CA ALA A 24 -0.39 -12.47 31.50
C ALA A 24 -1.58 -12.63 30.55
N GLY A 25 -2.18 -13.82 30.57
CA GLY A 25 -3.35 -14.15 29.75
C GLY A 25 -3.07 -15.30 28.78
N PRO A 26 -4.10 -15.75 28.05
CA PRO A 26 -3.97 -16.87 27.13
C PRO A 26 -3.10 -16.51 25.92
N ALA A 27 -2.25 -17.45 25.50
CA ALA A 27 -1.51 -17.31 24.25
C ALA A 27 -2.48 -17.22 23.06
N GLY A 28 -2.20 -16.34 22.10
CA GLY A 28 -3.06 -16.10 20.94
C GLY A 28 -4.29 -15.21 21.20
N ALA A 29 -4.55 -14.83 22.46
CA ALA A 29 -5.59 -13.86 22.76
C ALA A 29 -5.22 -12.45 22.26
N PRO A 30 -6.20 -11.58 21.97
CA PRO A 30 -5.92 -10.24 21.45
C PRO A 30 -4.97 -9.46 22.38
N PRO A 31 -3.85 -8.92 21.85
CA PRO A 31 -2.82 -8.30 22.67
C PRO A 31 -3.20 -6.88 23.11
N VAL A 32 -2.97 -6.60 24.40
CA VAL A 32 -3.19 -5.30 25.04
C VAL A 32 -1.92 -4.88 25.77
N VAL A 33 -1.36 -3.74 25.42
CA VAL A 33 -0.16 -3.18 26.05
C VAL A 33 -0.56 -2.10 27.06
N LEU A 34 -0.08 -2.23 28.30
CA LEU A 34 -0.30 -1.26 29.38
C LEU A 34 0.97 -0.44 29.63
N ILE A 35 0.84 0.89 29.63
CA ILE A 35 1.96 1.84 29.69
C ILE A 35 1.76 2.78 30.88
N HIS A 36 2.60 2.67 31.90
CA HIS A 36 2.43 3.42 33.16
C HIS A 36 2.81 4.91 33.04
N GLY A 37 2.50 5.72 34.07
CA GLY A 37 2.91 7.13 34.18
C GLY A 37 4.35 7.33 34.73
N VAL A 38 4.84 8.56 34.75
CA VAL A 38 6.20 8.87 35.25
C VAL A 38 6.36 8.46 36.71
N GLY A 39 7.50 7.85 37.04
CA GLY A 39 7.85 7.40 38.39
C GLY A 39 7.14 6.13 38.87
N MET A 40 6.47 5.44 37.95
CA MET A 40 5.83 4.15 38.21
C MET A 40 6.61 2.99 37.57
N ALA A 41 6.08 1.78 37.72
CA ALA A 41 6.49 0.58 37.00
C ALA A 41 5.24 -0.21 36.60
N SER A 42 5.39 -1.22 35.75
CA SER A 42 4.35 -2.15 35.27
C SER A 42 3.47 -2.72 36.39
N GLU A 43 3.98 -2.77 37.61
CA GLU A 43 3.27 -3.24 38.81
C GLU A 43 2.01 -2.44 39.17
N VAL A 44 1.93 -1.15 38.80
CA VAL A 44 0.74 -0.34 39.10
C VAL A 44 -0.50 -0.80 38.34
N TRP A 45 -0.33 -1.62 37.30
CA TRP A 45 -1.41 -2.19 36.51
C TRP A 45 -1.98 -3.49 37.11
N ALA A 46 -1.60 -3.89 38.33
CA ALA A 46 -2.05 -5.15 38.92
C ALA A 46 -3.58 -5.36 38.85
N PRO A 47 -4.44 -4.37 39.14
CA PRO A 47 -5.89 -4.55 39.00
C PRO A 47 -6.34 -4.78 37.56
N GLN A 48 -5.75 -4.06 36.60
CA GLN A 48 -6.09 -4.16 35.17
C GLN A 48 -5.58 -5.47 34.57
N ILE A 49 -4.35 -5.89 34.91
CA ILE A 49 -3.81 -7.19 34.51
C ILE A 49 -4.76 -8.30 34.98
N LYS A 50 -5.20 -8.26 36.23
CA LYS A 50 -6.12 -9.27 36.78
C LYS A 50 -7.45 -9.32 36.01
N ALA A 51 -8.03 -8.17 35.65
CA ALA A 51 -9.32 -8.10 34.97
C ALA A 51 -9.23 -8.47 33.48
N LEU A 52 -8.21 -7.98 32.78
CA LEU A 52 -8.09 -8.10 31.33
C LEU A 52 -7.50 -9.46 30.90
N ALA A 53 -6.62 -10.06 31.70
CA ALA A 53 -5.92 -11.31 31.35
C ALA A 53 -6.84 -12.53 31.22
N ALA A 54 -8.10 -12.46 31.62
CA ALA A 54 -9.06 -13.52 31.38
C ALA A 54 -9.39 -13.68 29.88
N ARG A 55 -9.25 -12.62 29.08
CA ARG A 55 -9.70 -12.56 27.67
C ARG A 55 -8.66 -12.00 26.70
N HIS A 56 -7.57 -11.42 27.22
CA HIS A 56 -6.56 -10.72 26.44
C HIS A 56 -5.16 -11.17 26.84
N ASP A 57 -4.23 -11.08 25.90
CA ASP A 57 -2.80 -11.18 26.17
C ASP A 57 -2.29 -9.82 26.65
N VAL A 58 -2.20 -9.65 27.96
CA VAL A 58 -1.90 -8.37 28.60
C VAL A 58 -0.40 -8.23 28.83
N ILE A 59 0.19 -7.18 28.28
CA ILE A 59 1.62 -6.87 28.36
C ILE A 59 1.79 -5.52 29.05
N ALA A 60 2.19 -5.52 30.32
CA ALA A 60 2.50 -4.28 31.04
C ALA A 60 4.00 -4.03 31.02
N LEU A 61 4.45 -2.96 30.35
CA LEU A 61 5.86 -2.63 30.21
C LEU A 61 6.33 -1.60 31.24
N ASP A 62 7.62 -1.62 31.54
CA ASP A 62 8.32 -0.55 32.23
C ASP A 62 8.92 0.40 31.17
N MET A 63 8.55 1.68 31.21
CA MET A 63 9.08 2.69 30.26
C MET A 63 10.60 2.87 30.44
N PRO A 64 11.33 3.42 29.46
CA PRO A 64 12.73 3.77 29.63
C PRO A 64 12.97 4.55 30.93
N GLY A 65 14.00 4.16 31.67
CA GLY A 65 14.39 4.77 32.94
C GLY A 65 13.49 4.41 34.13
N HIS A 66 12.61 3.42 33.98
CA HIS A 66 11.71 2.95 35.01
C HIS A 66 11.80 1.44 35.16
N GLY A 67 11.49 0.95 36.36
CA GLY A 67 11.49 -0.48 36.67
C GLY A 67 12.79 -1.17 36.24
N GLY A 68 12.67 -2.21 35.43
CA GLY A 68 13.81 -2.96 34.90
C GLY A 68 14.27 -2.54 33.50
N SER A 69 13.84 -1.41 32.95
CA SER A 69 14.17 -0.98 31.59
C SER A 69 15.40 -0.07 31.52
N SER A 70 16.06 -0.06 30.37
CA SER A 70 17.22 0.82 30.11
C SER A 70 16.86 2.31 30.24
N LEU A 71 17.85 3.14 30.58
CA LEU A 71 17.69 4.60 30.60
C LEU A 71 17.31 5.15 29.21
N PRO A 72 16.46 6.19 29.14
CA PRO A 72 16.25 6.90 27.88
C PRO A 72 17.50 7.70 27.49
N PRO A 73 17.67 8.05 26.19
CA PRO A 73 18.69 8.99 25.75
C PRO A 73 18.67 10.31 26.54
N GLU A 74 19.77 11.06 26.53
CA GLU A 74 19.83 12.36 27.21
C GLU A 74 18.84 13.38 26.62
N ASP A 75 18.71 13.40 25.30
CA ASP A 75 17.76 14.22 24.55
C ASP A 75 16.47 13.46 24.23
N ALA A 76 15.96 12.68 25.20
CA ALA A 76 14.80 11.80 25.03
C ALA A 76 13.60 12.52 24.39
N ARG A 77 12.97 11.84 23.43
CA ARG A 77 11.78 12.27 22.68
C ARG A 77 10.67 11.25 22.87
N LEU A 78 9.41 11.64 22.65
CA LEU A 78 8.28 10.70 22.68
C LEU A 78 8.48 9.53 21.68
N SER A 79 9.14 9.78 20.54
CA SER A 79 9.46 8.75 19.54
C SER A 79 10.38 7.66 20.08
N ASP A 80 11.25 7.94 21.07
CA ASP A 80 12.13 6.92 21.66
C ASP A 80 11.31 5.92 22.50
N TYR A 81 10.26 6.40 23.16
CA TYR A 81 9.34 5.58 23.95
C TYR A 81 8.40 4.79 23.04
N ALA A 82 7.91 5.43 21.97
CA ALA A 82 7.12 4.75 20.94
C ALA A 82 7.93 3.63 20.26
N GLY A 83 9.19 3.90 19.92
CA GLY A 83 10.12 2.91 19.36
C GLY A 83 10.34 1.71 20.28
N GLN A 84 10.42 1.92 21.61
CA GLN A 84 10.50 0.81 22.57
C GLN A 84 9.25 -0.08 22.52
N ILE A 85 8.05 0.49 22.39
CA ILE A 85 6.81 -0.30 22.26
C ILE A 85 6.84 -1.12 20.98
N VAL A 86 7.24 -0.52 19.86
CA VAL A 86 7.38 -1.23 18.58
C VAL A 86 8.38 -2.37 18.68
N ALA A 87 9.55 -2.13 19.29
CA ALA A 87 10.57 -3.16 19.50
C ALA A 87 10.09 -4.30 20.42
N LEU A 88 9.31 -3.97 21.46
CA LEU A 88 8.66 -4.96 22.33
C LEU A 88 7.68 -5.83 21.54
N LEU A 89 6.84 -5.22 20.71
CA LEU A 89 5.90 -5.96 19.86
C LEU A 89 6.63 -6.85 18.85
N ASP A 90 7.70 -6.35 18.21
CA ASP A 90 8.51 -7.12 17.26
C ASP A 90 9.16 -8.34 17.91
N GLY A 91 9.84 -8.17 19.04
CA GLY A 91 10.51 -9.28 19.71
C GLY A 91 9.53 -10.26 20.39
N LEU A 92 8.24 -9.90 20.53
CA LEU A 92 7.17 -10.80 20.94
C LEU A 92 6.39 -11.41 19.76
N ALA A 93 6.78 -11.09 18.51
CA ALA A 93 6.07 -11.47 17.29
C ALA A 93 4.59 -11.04 17.27
N ILE A 94 4.31 -9.85 17.80
CA ILE A 94 2.96 -9.26 17.84
C ILE A 94 2.83 -8.22 16.71
N PRO A 95 1.98 -8.48 15.70
CA PRO A 95 1.86 -7.58 14.55
C PRO A 95 1.21 -6.24 14.92
N SER A 96 0.18 -6.25 15.78
CA SER A 96 -0.46 -5.04 16.29
C SER A 96 -1.15 -5.30 17.63
N ALA A 97 -1.32 -4.25 18.44
CA ALA A 97 -1.96 -4.34 19.76
C ALA A 97 -2.86 -3.14 20.08
N VAL A 98 -3.71 -3.28 21.09
CA VAL A 98 -4.38 -2.13 21.72
C VAL A 98 -3.42 -1.51 22.75
N LEU A 99 -3.23 -0.20 22.71
CA LEU A 99 -2.37 0.50 23.68
C LEU A 99 -3.21 1.22 24.72
N ILE A 100 -2.94 0.98 26.00
CA ILE A 100 -3.60 1.64 27.13
C ILE A 100 -2.52 2.33 27.94
N GLY A 101 -2.52 3.65 27.93
CA GLY A 101 -1.50 4.46 28.60
C GLY A 101 -2.09 5.33 29.71
N HIS A 102 -1.37 5.49 30.82
CA HIS A 102 -1.73 6.40 31.91
C HIS A 102 -0.76 7.58 32.01
N SER A 103 -1.28 8.80 32.09
CA SER A 103 -0.49 10.03 32.27
C SER A 103 0.58 10.18 31.18
N MET A 104 1.88 10.13 31.49
CA MET A 104 2.94 10.09 30.48
C MET A 104 2.81 8.89 29.53
N GLY A 105 2.44 7.72 30.03
CA GLY A 105 2.18 6.54 29.21
C GLY A 105 1.04 6.78 28.21
N ALA A 106 0.08 7.65 28.52
CA ALA A 106 -0.97 8.04 27.59
C ALA A 106 -0.42 8.90 26.43
N LEU A 107 0.52 9.81 26.71
CA LEU A 107 1.21 10.55 25.65
C LEU A 107 2.04 9.61 24.77
N VAL A 108 2.74 8.65 25.37
CA VAL A 108 3.50 7.63 24.62
C VAL A 108 2.58 6.76 23.76
N ALA A 109 1.43 6.34 24.29
CA ALA A 109 0.45 5.55 23.54
C ALA A 109 -0.08 6.32 22.32
N LEU A 110 -0.38 7.61 22.49
CA LEU A 110 -0.82 8.49 21.41
C LEU A 110 0.28 8.72 20.38
N GLU A 111 1.52 8.97 20.79
CA GLU A 111 2.65 9.11 19.86
C GLU A 111 2.84 7.82 19.05
N THR A 112 2.76 6.65 19.70
CA THR A 112 2.89 5.35 19.01
C THR A 112 1.76 5.14 18.00
N ALA A 113 0.52 5.47 18.37
CA ALA A 113 -0.62 5.36 17.47
C ALA A 113 -0.50 6.29 16.24
N LEU A 114 0.06 7.49 16.43
CA LEU A 114 0.27 8.47 15.36
C LEU A 114 1.48 8.14 14.47
N ALA A 115 2.58 7.67 15.05
CA ALA A 115 3.81 7.37 14.32
C ALA A 115 3.79 5.98 13.65
N HIS A 116 3.06 5.03 14.23
CA HIS A 116 3.00 3.63 13.80
C HIS A 116 1.55 3.12 13.72
N PRO A 117 0.68 3.74 12.90
CA PRO A 117 -0.76 3.46 12.89
C PRO A 117 -1.10 2.00 12.57
N VAL A 118 -0.27 1.32 11.78
CA VAL A 118 -0.45 -0.12 11.46
C VAL A 118 -0.16 -1.05 12.63
N ARG A 119 0.57 -0.58 13.66
CA ARG A 119 0.92 -1.36 14.85
C ARG A 119 -0.09 -1.21 15.98
N VAL A 120 -1.04 -0.28 15.85
CA VAL A 120 -1.98 0.07 16.92
C VAL A 120 -3.42 -0.13 16.46
N ARG A 121 -4.11 -1.10 17.08
CA ARG A 121 -5.51 -1.42 16.76
C ARG A 121 -6.50 -0.42 17.35
N ALA A 122 -6.19 0.11 18.52
CA ALA A 122 -6.95 1.11 19.24
C ALA A 122 -6.07 1.71 20.34
N VAL A 123 -6.42 2.90 20.83
CA VAL A 123 -5.69 3.57 21.91
C VAL A 123 -6.63 4.02 23.02
N ALA A 124 -6.28 3.77 24.28
CA ALA A 124 -6.93 4.34 25.45
C ALA A 124 -5.93 5.21 26.22
N ALA A 125 -6.18 6.52 26.25
CA ALA A 125 -5.37 7.53 26.91
C ALA A 125 -6.01 7.94 28.24
N LEU A 126 -5.48 7.43 29.35
CA LEU A 126 -5.98 7.62 30.71
C LEU A 126 -5.23 8.79 31.38
N ASN A 127 -5.96 9.77 31.93
CA ASN A 127 -5.39 10.96 32.58
C ASN A 127 -4.32 11.66 31.73
N ALA A 128 -4.53 11.71 30.41
CA ALA A 128 -3.64 12.39 29.49
C ALA A 128 -3.73 13.91 29.65
N VAL A 129 -2.59 14.59 29.59
CA VAL A 129 -2.52 16.05 29.56
C VAL A 129 -2.64 16.56 28.13
N PHE A 130 -3.26 17.72 27.95
CA PHE A 130 -3.42 18.32 26.63
C PHE A 130 -3.49 19.84 26.72
N CYS A 131 -2.61 20.52 25.99
CA CYS A 131 -2.64 21.98 25.80
C CYS A 131 -2.83 22.76 27.10
N ARG A 132 -1.94 22.54 28.08
CA ARG A 132 -1.96 23.23 29.38
C ARG A 132 -1.96 24.75 29.18
N THR A 133 -2.67 25.44 30.08
CA THR A 133 -2.54 26.89 30.23
C THR A 133 -1.10 27.27 30.57
N PRO A 134 -0.67 28.51 30.27
CA PRO A 134 0.66 29.00 30.67
C PRO A 134 0.95 28.81 32.16
N GLU A 135 -0.05 29.03 33.02
CA GLU A 135 0.06 28.89 34.48
C GLU A 135 0.26 27.42 34.88
N GLN A 136 -0.54 26.50 34.33
CA GLN A 136 -0.38 25.06 34.55
C GLN A 136 0.99 24.57 34.05
N ARG A 137 1.44 25.06 32.89
CA ARG A 137 2.76 24.70 32.34
C ARG A 137 3.88 25.19 33.26
N ALA A 138 3.82 26.43 33.73
CA ALA A 138 4.82 26.98 34.65
C ALA A 138 4.96 26.14 35.94
N VAL A 139 3.84 25.68 36.52
CA VAL A 139 3.85 24.82 37.71
C VAL A 139 4.56 23.49 37.44
N VAL A 140 4.30 22.85 36.29
CA VAL A 140 4.93 21.55 35.96
C VAL A 140 6.41 21.72 35.62
N THR A 141 6.78 22.78 34.90
CA THR A 141 8.18 23.10 34.56
C THR A 141 9.00 23.43 35.81
N ALA A 142 8.45 24.20 36.76
CA ALA A 142 9.14 24.50 38.02
C ALA A 142 9.43 23.22 38.84
N ARG A 143 8.50 22.25 38.84
CA ARG A 143 8.74 20.93 39.45
C ARG A 143 9.85 20.17 38.76
N ALA A 144 9.92 20.20 37.42
CA ALA A 144 10.99 19.54 36.67
C ALA A 144 12.38 20.12 37.01
N GLY A 145 12.47 21.44 37.23
CA GLY A 145 13.71 22.12 37.59
C GLY A 145 14.19 21.91 39.03
N THR A 146 13.39 21.26 39.90
CA THR A 146 13.68 21.08 41.33
C THR A 146 13.86 19.61 41.73
N LEU A 147 14.17 18.72 40.78
CA LEU A 147 14.30 17.27 40.99
C LEU A 147 15.66 16.80 41.56
N ASP A 148 16.32 17.64 42.38
CA ASP A 148 17.42 17.19 43.24
C ASP A 148 16.92 16.19 44.32
N ALA A 149 17.81 15.60 45.11
CA ALA A 149 17.42 14.51 46.02
C ALA A 149 16.34 14.92 47.05
N GLN A 150 16.47 16.10 47.66
CA GLN A 150 15.51 16.63 48.65
C GLN A 150 14.23 17.12 47.98
N GLY A 151 14.33 17.87 46.89
CA GLY A 151 13.19 18.35 46.12
C GLY A 151 12.35 17.20 45.55
N ARG A 152 13.00 16.09 45.19
CA ARG A 152 12.31 14.88 44.72
C ARG A 152 11.48 14.21 45.80
N ALA A 153 12.03 13.98 47.01
CA ALA A 153 11.29 13.34 48.09
C ALA A 153 10.03 14.15 48.49
N ALA A 154 10.16 15.48 48.61
CA ALA A 154 9.05 16.37 48.87
C ALA A 154 8.01 16.37 47.72
N SER A 155 8.50 16.39 46.47
CA SER A 155 7.66 16.31 45.27
C SER A 155 6.86 15.00 45.20
N HIS A 156 7.48 13.86 45.53
CA HIS A 156 6.83 12.55 45.57
C HIS A 156 5.72 12.51 46.63
N ALA A 157 5.99 12.96 47.85
CA ALA A 157 4.98 12.99 48.91
C ALA A 157 3.78 13.88 48.54
N ALA A 158 4.04 15.06 47.98
CA ALA A 158 2.99 15.96 47.48
C ALA A 158 2.22 15.35 46.30
N ALA A 159 2.90 14.62 45.42
CA ALA A 159 2.26 13.92 44.30
C ALA A 159 1.30 12.84 44.79
N VAL A 160 1.71 11.98 45.73
CA VAL A 160 0.86 10.92 46.28
C VAL A 160 -0.42 11.48 46.90
N ARG A 161 -0.33 12.53 47.72
CA ARG A 161 -1.52 13.18 48.30
C ARG A 161 -2.45 13.74 47.22
N ARG A 162 -1.91 14.46 46.23
CA ARG A 162 -2.71 14.98 45.12
C ARG A 162 -3.37 13.87 44.29
N TRP A 163 -2.65 12.77 44.08
CA TRP A 163 -3.08 11.69 43.20
C TRP A 163 -4.12 10.75 43.79
N PHE A 164 -4.19 10.64 45.12
CA PHE A 164 -5.13 9.79 45.84
C PHE A 164 -6.18 10.57 46.65
N GLY A 165 -5.96 11.86 46.89
CA GLY A 165 -6.80 12.72 47.73
C GLY A 165 -6.04 13.20 48.99
N GLU A 166 -6.43 14.37 49.51
CA GLU A 166 -5.86 14.93 50.73
C GLU A 166 -6.97 15.18 51.78
N PRO A 167 -7.00 14.41 52.90
CA PRO A 167 -6.12 13.28 53.21
C PRO A 167 -6.39 12.05 52.29
N VAL A 168 -5.41 11.14 52.21
CA VAL A 168 -5.58 9.88 51.46
C VAL A 168 -6.65 9.03 52.16
N PRO A 169 -7.73 8.63 51.47
CA PRO A 169 -8.77 7.79 52.05
C PRO A 169 -8.21 6.48 52.61
N GLU A 170 -8.74 6.00 53.73
CA GLU A 170 -8.25 4.80 54.42
C GLU A 170 -8.16 3.58 53.49
N ALA A 171 -9.20 3.34 52.69
CA ALA A 171 -9.26 2.26 51.72
C ALA A 171 -8.18 2.31 50.63
N LEU A 172 -7.57 3.49 50.41
CA LEU A 172 -6.56 3.72 49.38
C LEU A 172 -5.13 3.83 49.93
N GLN A 173 -4.94 3.76 51.25
CA GLN A 173 -3.63 3.94 51.88
C GLN A 173 -2.60 2.89 51.43
N ALA A 174 -3.02 1.63 51.25
CA ALA A 174 -2.13 0.57 50.77
C ALA A 174 -1.64 0.85 49.34
N SER A 175 -2.55 1.22 48.43
CA SER A 175 -2.21 1.58 47.05
C SER A 175 -1.34 2.84 46.99
N ALA A 176 -1.63 3.84 47.83
CA ALA A 176 -0.82 5.06 47.94
C ALA A 176 0.60 4.76 48.45
N ALA A 177 0.74 3.87 49.44
CA ALA A 177 2.04 3.43 49.96
C ALA A 177 2.85 2.64 48.93
N GLN A 178 2.18 1.78 48.14
CA GLN A 178 2.81 1.09 47.01
C GLN A 178 3.37 2.08 45.98
N VAL A 179 2.56 3.07 45.58
CA VAL A 179 2.98 4.12 44.65
C VAL A 179 4.13 4.96 45.22
N ALA A 180 4.08 5.31 46.51
CA ALA A 180 5.18 6.02 47.16
C ALA A 180 6.49 5.21 47.16
N THR A 181 6.40 3.89 47.33
CA THR A 181 7.55 2.98 47.29
C THR A 181 8.17 2.93 45.88
N LEU A 182 7.33 2.83 44.84
CA LEU A 182 7.80 2.84 43.45
C LEU A 182 8.50 4.16 43.09
N LEU A 183 7.91 5.29 43.48
CA LEU A 183 8.52 6.61 43.30
C LEU A 183 9.87 6.72 43.99
N ALA A 184 10.01 6.18 45.21
CA ALA A 184 11.25 6.23 45.97
C ALA A 184 12.34 5.31 45.39
N ALA A 185 11.95 4.17 44.82
CA ALA A 185 12.87 3.18 44.25
C ALA A 185 13.31 3.49 42.80
N GLY A 186 12.59 4.38 42.10
CA GLY A 186 12.86 4.71 40.70
C GLY A 186 14.24 5.33 40.46
N ASP A 187 14.80 5.06 39.28
CA ASP A 187 16.10 5.61 38.88
C ASP A 187 16.03 7.16 38.82
N PRO A 188 16.94 7.88 39.53
CA PRO A 188 16.94 9.34 39.56
C PRO A 188 17.05 10.00 38.19
N VAL A 189 17.91 9.44 37.32
CA VAL A 189 18.23 9.98 36.00
C VAL A 189 17.08 9.68 35.04
N GLY A 190 16.59 8.43 35.06
CA GLY A 190 15.42 8.01 34.30
C GLY A 190 14.20 8.85 34.61
N TYR A 191 13.87 8.97 35.90
CA TYR A 191 12.76 9.81 36.37
C TYR A 191 12.88 11.26 35.89
N ALA A 192 14.05 11.89 36.07
CA ALA A 192 14.26 13.29 35.69
C ALA A 192 14.11 13.51 34.17
N ARG A 193 14.71 12.65 33.35
CA ARG A 193 14.62 12.73 31.88
C ARG A 193 13.17 12.56 31.40
N THR A 194 12.47 11.54 31.90
CA THR A 194 11.06 11.31 31.53
C THR A 194 10.14 12.41 32.03
N TYR A 195 10.36 12.93 33.25
CA TYR A 195 9.55 14.01 33.80
C TYR A 195 9.75 15.32 33.02
N ALA A 196 10.98 15.65 32.63
CA ALA A 196 11.28 16.80 31.78
C ALA A 196 10.57 16.69 30.42
N LEU A 197 10.61 15.51 29.80
CA LEU A 197 9.87 15.25 28.56
C LEU A 197 8.35 15.42 28.75
N PHE A 198 7.78 14.87 29.82
CA PHE A 198 6.36 15.04 30.16
C PHE A 198 5.97 16.51 30.38
N ALA A 199 6.85 17.30 31.00
CA ALA A 199 6.62 18.72 31.23
C ALA A 199 6.53 19.50 29.91
N ALA A 200 7.36 19.15 28.92
CA ALA A 200 7.45 19.81 27.63
C ALA A 200 6.44 19.32 26.56
N SER A 201 5.79 18.17 26.77
CA SER A 201 5.03 17.47 25.71
C SER A 201 3.51 17.69 25.73
N ASP A 202 2.99 18.67 26.46
CA ASP A 202 1.53 18.85 26.60
C ASP A 202 0.81 19.24 25.29
N ALA A 203 1.53 19.83 24.35
CA ALA A 203 1.01 20.20 23.03
C ALA A 203 1.50 19.28 21.90
N ALA A 204 2.27 18.22 22.21
CA ALA A 204 2.97 17.40 21.21
C ALA A 204 2.07 16.79 20.14
N HIS A 205 0.82 16.48 20.50
CA HIS A 205 -0.15 15.85 19.59
C HIS A 205 -1.21 16.82 19.04
N ARG A 206 -1.19 18.12 19.43
CA ARG A 206 -2.28 19.07 19.14
C ARG A 206 -2.74 19.03 17.68
N ASP A 207 -1.78 19.12 16.76
CA ASP A 207 -2.06 19.24 15.32
C ASP A 207 -2.08 17.88 14.60
N ARG A 208 -1.88 16.78 15.35
CA ARG A 208 -1.76 15.41 14.80
C ARG A 208 -2.91 14.49 15.19
N LEU A 209 -3.69 14.81 16.23
CA LEU A 209 -4.79 13.95 16.70
C LEU A 209 -5.85 13.65 15.62
N ALA A 210 -6.06 14.56 14.66
CA ALA A 210 -6.93 14.32 13.50
C ALA A 210 -6.47 13.17 12.60
N GLY A 211 -5.19 12.76 12.70
CA GLY A 211 -4.61 11.63 11.98
C GLY A 211 -4.73 10.28 12.69
N LEU A 212 -5.38 10.20 13.85
CA LEU A 212 -5.64 8.91 14.51
C LEU A 212 -6.65 8.09 13.68
N ALA A 213 -6.15 7.07 13.00
CA ALA A 213 -6.93 6.20 12.11
C ALA A 213 -7.79 5.15 12.82
N MET A 214 -7.57 4.96 14.13
CA MET A 214 -8.17 3.90 14.94
C MET A 214 -9.08 4.46 16.04
N PRO A 215 -9.96 3.63 16.64
CA PRO A 215 -10.74 4.02 17.82
C PRO A 215 -9.85 4.53 18.96
N ALA A 216 -10.21 5.68 19.53
CA ALA A 216 -9.46 6.33 20.60
C ALA A 216 -10.36 6.65 21.79
N LEU A 217 -10.03 6.14 22.97
CA LEU A 217 -10.72 6.44 24.22
C LEU A 217 -9.87 7.41 25.06
N PHE A 218 -10.42 8.57 25.38
CA PHE A 218 -9.81 9.54 26.29
C PHE A 218 -10.56 9.49 27.62
N MET A 219 -9.93 8.90 28.64
CA MET A 219 -10.55 8.68 29.94
C MET A 219 -9.84 9.52 31.01
N THR A 220 -10.59 10.19 31.88
CA THR A 220 -10.01 10.90 33.03
C THR A 220 -10.99 10.91 34.21
N ALA A 221 -10.56 11.48 35.33
CA ALA A 221 -11.38 11.69 36.51
C ALA A 221 -11.69 13.19 36.70
N ASP A 222 -12.88 13.51 37.20
CA ASP A 222 -13.28 14.89 37.51
C ASP A 222 -12.43 15.53 38.64
N GLY A 223 -11.92 14.71 39.56
CA GLY A 223 -11.05 15.12 40.65
C GLY A 223 -9.56 15.25 40.26
N ASP A 224 -9.20 15.06 38.99
CA ASP A 224 -7.83 15.22 38.50
C ASP A 224 -7.55 16.67 38.06
N LEU A 225 -6.77 17.37 38.87
CA LEU A 225 -6.44 18.78 38.65
C LEU A 225 -5.39 19.02 37.55
N ASN A 226 -4.64 17.98 37.13
CA ASN A 226 -3.58 18.13 36.13
C ASN A 226 -3.99 17.63 34.74
N SER A 227 -4.92 16.67 34.68
CA SER A 227 -5.43 16.07 33.45
C SER A 227 -6.96 16.19 33.43
N THR A 228 -7.45 17.41 33.24
CA THR A 228 -8.86 17.73 33.51
C THR A 228 -9.82 17.12 32.48
N PRO A 229 -11.12 16.98 32.80
CA PRO A 229 -12.15 16.57 31.84
C PRO A 229 -12.13 17.38 30.53
N GLU A 230 -11.85 18.69 30.60
CA GLU A 230 -11.76 19.56 29.43
C GLU A 230 -10.65 19.13 28.48
N MET A 231 -9.50 18.69 29.01
CA MET A 231 -8.39 18.18 28.19
C MET A 231 -8.81 16.91 27.44
N SER A 232 -9.43 15.94 28.13
CA SER A 232 -9.92 14.72 27.49
C SER A 232 -11.02 14.98 26.47
N ARG A 233 -11.95 15.91 26.74
CA ARG A 233 -12.98 16.33 25.77
C ARG A 233 -12.35 16.99 24.54
N ALA A 234 -11.35 17.86 24.72
CA ALA A 234 -10.66 18.53 23.62
C ALA A 234 -9.91 17.52 22.73
N MET A 235 -9.22 16.54 23.30
CA MET A 235 -8.57 15.48 22.53
C MET A 235 -9.57 14.62 21.76
N ALA A 236 -10.66 14.20 22.43
CA ALA A 236 -11.69 13.39 21.79
C ALA A 236 -12.38 14.12 20.63
N ALA A 237 -12.57 15.44 20.72
CA ALA A 237 -13.15 16.25 19.65
C ALA A 237 -12.23 16.37 18.42
N LEU A 238 -10.91 16.25 18.60
CA LEU A 238 -9.93 16.31 17.50
C LEU A 238 -9.71 14.95 16.83
N ALA A 239 -9.95 13.84 17.54
CA ALA A 239 -9.74 12.49 17.01
C ALA A 239 -10.97 12.00 16.20
N PRO A 240 -10.82 11.48 14.97
CA PRO A 240 -11.95 11.07 14.12
C PRO A 240 -12.88 10.02 14.75
N HIS A 241 -12.31 9.13 15.56
CA HIS A 241 -13.00 8.08 16.29
C HIS A 241 -12.82 8.23 17.81
N GLY A 242 -12.74 9.48 18.28
CA GLY A 242 -12.53 9.84 19.67
C GLY A 242 -13.79 9.66 20.52
N ARG A 243 -13.63 8.99 21.67
CA ARG A 243 -14.62 8.90 22.74
C ARG A 243 -14.04 9.50 24.00
N VAL A 244 -14.87 10.18 24.79
CA VAL A 244 -14.49 10.72 26.10
C VAL A 244 -15.28 10.05 27.20
N GLU A 245 -14.58 9.72 28.28
CA GLU A 245 -15.18 9.15 29.48
C GLU A 245 -14.60 9.83 30.73
N VAL A 246 -15.49 10.29 31.60
CA VAL A 246 -15.11 10.96 32.87
C VAL A 246 -15.64 10.12 34.02
N LEU A 247 -14.77 9.81 34.98
CA LEU A 247 -15.10 9.13 36.22
C LEU A 247 -15.35 10.17 37.31
N GLU A 248 -16.50 10.07 37.96
CA GLU A 248 -16.89 10.99 39.04
C GLU A 248 -16.27 10.56 40.37
N GLY A 249 -15.73 11.52 41.13
CA GLY A 249 -15.13 11.30 42.45
C GLY A 249 -13.77 10.60 42.44
N ALA A 250 -13.29 10.13 41.29
CA ALA A 250 -11.97 9.53 41.15
C ALA A 250 -10.85 10.58 41.12
N ARG A 251 -9.59 10.14 41.20
CA ARG A 251 -8.40 11.00 41.20
C ARG A 251 -7.41 10.56 40.11
N HIS A 252 -6.23 11.18 40.08
CA HIS A 252 -5.23 10.95 39.03
C HIS A 252 -4.83 9.49 38.87
N MET A 253 -4.74 8.72 39.97
CA MET A 253 -4.42 7.29 39.92
C MET A 253 -5.68 6.44 39.78
N MET A 254 -6.62 6.80 38.89
CA MET A 254 -7.92 6.12 38.76
C MET A 254 -7.83 4.61 38.51
N ALA A 255 -6.75 4.14 37.88
CA ALA A 255 -6.46 2.71 37.73
C ALA A 255 -6.31 1.96 39.08
N LEU A 256 -5.95 2.69 40.15
CA LEU A 256 -5.83 2.19 41.51
C LEU A 256 -6.91 2.73 42.46
N THR A 257 -7.44 3.95 42.24
CA THR A 257 -8.45 4.55 43.12
C THR A 257 -9.87 4.11 42.78
N ALA A 258 -10.12 3.72 41.53
CA ALA A 258 -11.42 3.24 41.04
C ALA A 258 -11.24 2.07 40.04
N PRO A 259 -10.53 0.99 40.43
CA PRO A 259 -10.09 -0.05 39.51
C PRO A 259 -11.25 -0.76 38.81
N ASP A 260 -12.35 -1.05 39.52
CA ASP A 260 -13.49 -1.78 38.94
C ASP A 260 -14.21 -0.97 37.86
N GLU A 261 -14.36 0.34 38.07
CA GLU A 261 -14.98 1.24 37.11
C GLU A 261 -14.08 1.41 35.87
N VAL A 262 -12.78 1.62 36.07
CA VAL A 262 -11.79 1.67 34.97
C VAL A 262 -11.79 0.36 34.19
N ASN A 263 -11.76 -0.78 34.87
CA ASN A 263 -11.75 -2.10 34.25
C ASN A 263 -13.02 -2.34 33.42
N GLY A 264 -14.20 -2.00 33.95
CA GLY A 264 -15.48 -2.14 33.25
C GLY A 264 -15.51 -1.32 31.96
N ARG A 265 -15.04 -0.07 32.01
CA ARG A 265 -14.98 0.83 30.83
C ARG A 265 -13.94 0.37 29.81
N LEU A 266 -12.77 -0.10 30.26
CA LEU A 266 -11.74 -0.67 29.38
C LEU A 266 -12.22 -1.95 28.70
N LEU A 267 -12.88 -2.87 29.43
CA LEU A 267 -13.46 -4.07 28.84
C LEU A 267 -14.55 -3.71 27.83
N ALA A 268 -15.44 -2.77 28.15
CA ALA A 268 -16.47 -2.31 27.20
C ALA A 268 -15.86 -1.68 25.94
N PHE A 269 -14.75 -0.94 26.08
CA PHE A 269 -14.01 -0.40 24.94
C PHE A 269 -13.39 -1.50 24.09
N LEU A 270 -12.72 -2.48 24.70
CA LEU A 270 -12.12 -3.62 24.03
C LEU A 270 -13.15 -4.50 23.33
N ASP A 271 -14.30 -4.73 23.97
CA ASP A 271 -15.42 -5.53 23.44
C ASP A 271 -16.10 -4.88 22.24
N ALA A 272 -16.07 -3.55 22.16
CA ALA A 272 -16.61 -2.80 21.03
C ALA A 272 -15.66 -2.78 19.81
N LEU A 273 -14.41 -3.22 19.96
CA LEU A 273 -13.49 -3.32 18.84
C LEU A 273 -13.90 -4.51 17.96
N ALA A 274 -13.97 -4.29 16.65
CA ALA A 274 -14.06 -5.40 15.71
C ALA A 274 -12.93 -6.41 16.02
N PRO A 275 -13.21 -7.72 15.97
CA PRO A 275 -12.18 -8.72 16.16
C PRO A 275 -11.00 -8.39 15.24
N ALA A 276 -9.77 -8.55 15.76
CA ALA A 276 -8.59 -8.35 14.92
C ALA A 276 -8.80 -9.19 13.65
N PRO A 277 -8.49 -8.67 12.44
CA PRO A 277 -8.30 -9.57 11.32
C PRO A 277 -7.25 -10.56 11.79
N ALA A 278 -7.66 -11.80 12.03
CA ALA A 278 -6.75 -12.86 12.39
C ALA A 278 -5.83 -13.01 11.18
N LEU A 279 -4.58 -12.60 11.31
CA LEU A 279 -3.52 -13.14 10.48
C LEU A 279 -3.22 -14.52 11.05
N ASP A 280 -4.13 -15.45 10.83
CA ASP A 280 -3.93 -16.86 11.15
C ASP A 280 -2.92 -17.42 10.15
N VAL A 281 -1.65 -17.40 10.54
CA VAL A 281 -0.56 -18.05 9.79
C VAL A 281 -0.38 -19.53 10.15
N ASP A 282 -1.10 -20.08 11.15
CA ASP A 282 -0.75 -21.42 11.66
C ASP A 282 -1.91 -22.32 12.13
N THR A 283 -3.14 -22.19 11.62
CA THR A 283 -4.15 -23.26 11.82
C THR A 283 -5.07 -23.39 10.60
N PRO A 284 -5.20 -24.58 9.98
CA PRO A 284 -6.13 -24.77 8.87
C PRO A 284 -7.56 -24.84 9.42
N ALA A 285 -8.22 -23.69 9.51
CA ALA A 285 -9.67 -23.64 9.66
C ALA A 285 -10.30 -24.15 8.37
N SER A 286 -11.11 -25.22 8.47
CA SER A 286 -11.97 -25.65 7.36
C SER A 286 -13.13 -24.65 7.24
N ASP A 287 -12.90 -23.56 6.51
CA ASP A 287 -13.96 -22.62 6.18
C ASP A 287 -14.96 -23.29 5.22
N ALA A 288 -16.14 -23.60 5.73
CA ALA A 288 -17.29 -23.85 4.86
C ALA A 288 -17.58 -22.56 4.10
N GLN A 289 -17.31 -22.57 2.79
CA GLN A 289 -17.46 -21.40 1.91
C GLN A 289 -18.88 -20.82 2.03
N THR A 290 -19.00 -19.61 2.59
CA THR A 290 -20.28 -18.91 2.83
C THR A 290 -20.84 -18.24 1.58
N PHE A 291 -20.13 -18.28 0.45
CA PHE A 291 -20.49 -17.64 -0.81
C PHE A 291 -20.23 -18.56 -2.03
N ASP A 292 -20.94 -18.32 -3.13
CA ASP A 292 -20.85 -19.12 -4.36
C ASP A 292 -19.44 -19.06 -4.99
N PRO A 293 -18.73 -20.20 -5.10
CA PRO A 293 -17.38 -20.26 -5.68
C PRO A 293 -17.35 -19.78 -7.14
N LYS A 294 -18.44 -19.96 -7.90
CA LYS A 294 -18.52 -19.53 -9.29
C LYS A 294 -18.62 -18.01 -9.38
N ALA A 295 -19.47 -17.39 -8.56
CA ALA A 295 -19.56 -15.92 -8.45
C ALA A 295 -18.23 -15.30 -8.02
N PHE A 296 -17.53 -15.92 -7.05
CA PHE A 296 -16.20 -15.47 -6.62
C PHE A 296 -15.17 -15.54 -7.76
N ARG A 297 -15.11 -16.66 -8.49
CA ARG A 297 -14.22 -16.81 -9.66
C ARG A 297 -14.55 -15.79 -10.76
N GLN A 298 -15.82 -15.49 -10.99
CA GLN A 298 -16.24 -14.47 -11.95
C GLN A 298 -15.80 -13.07 -11.53
N ALA A 299 -15.89 -12.75 -10.23
CA ALA A 299 -15.41 -11.48 -9.69
C ALA A 299 -13.89 -11.34 -9.85
N LEU A 300 -13.11 -12.37 -9.52
CA LEU A 300 -11.65 -12.39 -9.76
C LEU A 300 -11.31 -12.20 -11.25
N GLY A 301 -12.09 -12.83 -12.14
CA GLY A 301 -11.92 -12.70 -13.58
C GLY A 301 -12.19 -11.30 -14.14
N ALA A 302 -12.70 -10.34 -13.36
CA ALA A 302 -12.87 -8.96 -13.81
C ALA A 302 -11.52 -8.22 -13.95
N PHE A 303 -10.48 -8.67 -13.26
CA PHE A 303 -9.13 -8.11 -13.39
C PHE A 303 -8.48 -8.63 -14.67
N LEU A 304 -8.13 -7.71 -15.57
CA LEU A 304 -7.42 -8.03 -16.81
C LEU A 304 -5.97 -8.41 -16.50
N THR A 305 -5.54 -9.56 -17.00
CA THR A 305 -4.16 -10.05 -16.84
C THR A 305 -3.52 -10.30 -18.20
N GLY A 306 -2.18 -10.32 -18.24
CA GLY A 306 -1.48 -11.04 -19.29
C GLY A 306 -1.66 -12.56 -19.14
N VAL A 307 -1.27 -13.32 -20.15
CA VAL A 307 -1.16 -14.79 -20.08
C VAL A 307 0.31 -15.17 -20.05
N THR A 308 0.67 -16.05 -19.12
CA THR A 308 2.05 -16.53 -18.97
C THR A 308 2.12 -18.05 -19.09
N VAL A 309 3.28 -18.54 -19.51
CA VAL A 309 3.67 -19.95 -19.40
C VAL A 309 4.84 -20.03 -18.44
N VAL A 310 4.64 -20.80 -17.37
CA VAL A 310 5.63 -21.06 -16.34
C VAL A 310 6.26 -22.41 -16.62
N THR A 311 7.59 -22.46 -16.57
CA THR A 311 8.38 -23.62 -16.98
C THR A 311 9.51 -23.88 -16.01
N THR A 312 9.90 -25.14 -15.90
CA THR A 312 11.07 -25.57 -15.14
C THR A 312 11.68 -26.79 -15.82
N ARG A 313 12.92 -27.09 -15.44
CA ARG A 313 13.65 -28.27 -15.86
C ARG A 313 14.22 -28.93 -14.60
N THR A 314 13.89 -30.20 -14.40
CA THR A 314 14.40 -30.99 -13.28
C THR A 314 15.88 -31.34 -13.47
N ALA A 315 16.54 -31.80 -12.41
CA ALA A 315 17.92 -32.26 -12.46
C ALA A 315 18.13 -33.39 -13.49
N ASP A 316 17.14 -34.26 -13.64
CA ASP A 316 17.15 -35.37 -14.62
C ASP A 316 16.86 -34.91 -16.06
N GLY A 317 16.67 -33.60 -16.28
CA GLY A 317 16.43 -32.98 -17.58
C GLY A 317 14.97 -32.98 -18.03
N GLU A 318 14.04 -33.55 -17.25
CA GLU A 318 12.62 -33.51 -17.56
C GLU A 318 12.09 -32.07 -17.47
N MET A 319 11.44 -31.62 -18.54
CA MET A 319 10.84 -30.28 -18.61
C MET A 319 9.37 -30.33 -18.22
N ARG A 320 8.95 -29.38 -17.39
CA ARG A 320 7.55 -29.20 -16.99
C ARG A 320 7.13 -27.77 -17.19
N GLY A 321 5.86 -27.60 -17.58
CA GLY A 321 5.29 -26.27 -17.71
C GLY A 321 3.77 -26.26 -17.65
N PHE A 322 3.25 -25.10 -17.30
CA PHE A 322 1.82 -24.82 -17.21
C PHE A 322 1.51 -23.37 -17.57
N THR A 323 0.30 -23.14 -18.06
CA THR A 323 -0.20 -21.78 -18.29
C THR A 323 -0.71 -21.19 -16.98
N ALA A 324 -0.35 -19.95 -16.70
CA ALA A 324 -0.83 -19.18 -15.56
C ALA A 324 -1.15 -17.75 -15.98
N ASN A 325 -2.16 -17.15 -15.35
CA ASN A 325 -2.43 -15.72 -15.45
C ASN A 325 -2.36 -15.02 -14.09
N SER A 326 -2.02 -15.76 -13.04
CA SER A 326 -1.77 -15.34 -11.66
C SER A 326 -0.32 -14.88 -11.45
N PHE A 327 0.15 -13.95 -12.28
CA PHE A 327 1.51 -13.41 -12.26
C PHE A 327 1.53 -11.98 -11.71
N SER A 328 2.58 -11.59 -10.99
CA SER A 328 2.82 -10.20 -10.59
C SER A 328 4.32 -9.87 -10.44
N SER A 329 4.70 -8.64 -10.77
CA SER A 329 5.99 -8.06 -10.37
C SER A 329 5.95 -7.68 -8.89
N VAL A 330 7.00 -8.03 -8.12
CA VAL A 330 7.01 -7.84 -6.67
C VAL A 330 7.97 -6.74 -6.24
N SER A 331 9.21 -6.79 -6.72
CA SER A 331 10.27 -5.87 -6.29
C SER A 331 11.24 -5.61 -7.44
N LEU A 332 11.79 -4.39 -7.49
CA LEU A 332 12.88 -4.03 -8.40
C LEU A 332 14.26 -4.28 -7.78
N ASP A 333 14.41 -4.07 -6.47
CA ASP A 333 15.66 -4.31 -5.74
C ASP A 333 15.39 -4.95 -4.36
N PRO A 334 15.65 -6.27 -4.19
CA PRO A 334 16.12 -7.21 -5.22
C PRO A 334 15.04 -7.47 -6.28
N PRO A 335 15.39 -7.91 -7.51
CA PRO A 335 14.43 -8.13 -8.59
C PRO A 335 13.62 -9.41 -8.36
N LEU A 336 12.38 -9.26 -7.90
CA LEU A 336 11.47 -10.35 -7.53
C LEU A 336 10.18 -10.33 -8.36
N ILE A 337 9.75 -11.52 -8.77
CA ILE A 337 8.44 -11.79 -9.38
C ILE A 337 7.72 -12.90 -8.62
N LEU A 338 6.39 -12.98 -8.75
CA LEU A 338 5.62 -14.11 -8.23
C LEU A 338 4.68 -14.72 -9.26
N VAL A 339 4.39 -16.00 -9.09
CA VAL A 339 3.31 -16.72 -9.80
C VAL A 339 2.62 -17.70 -8.86
N CYS A 340 1.29 -17.79 -8.93
CA CYS A 340 0.54 -18.77 -8.14
C CYS A 340 0.36 -20.08 -8.89
N LEU A 341 0.57 -21.21 -8.20
CA LEU A 341 0.40 -22.57 -8.71
C LEU A 341 -0.63 -23.33 -7.87
N ALA A 342 -1.65 -23.89 -8.51
CA ALA A 342 -2.65 -24.70 -7.83
C ALA A 342 -2.03 -26.00 -7.29
N LYS A 343 -2.33 -26.36 -6.04
CA LYS A 343 -1.88 -27.63 -5.43
C LYS A 343 -2.44 -28.86 -6.16
N ALA A 344 -3.62 -28.71 -6.78
CA ALA A 344 -4.25 -29.75 -7.58
C ALA A 344 -3.63 -29.92 -8.99
N ALA A 345 -2.73 -29.04 -9.41
CA ALA A 345 -2.08 -29.15 -10.72
C ALA A 345 -1.10 -30.33 -10.74
N SER A 346 -1.07 -31.09 -11.84
CA SER A 346 -0.10 -32.19 -12.02
C SER A 346 1.36 -31.73 -12.00
N SER A 347 1.60 -30.44 -12.24
CA SER A 347 2.93 -29.81 -12.19
C SER A 347 3.36 -29.45 -10.77
N PHE A 348 2.46 -29.45 -9.79
CA PHE A 348 2.74 -29.03 -8.40
C PHE A 348 3.95 -29.73 -7.78
N PRO A 349 4.06 -31.08 -7.76
CA PRO A 349 5.19 -31.74 -7.11
C PRO A 349 6.55 -31.34 -7.69
N VAL A 350 6.60 -31.06 -9.01
CA VAL A 350 7.84 -30.69 -9.69
C VAL A 350 8.22 -29.24 -9.39
N PHE A 351 7.28 -28.30 -9.48
CA PHE A 351 7.57 -26.89 -9.24
C PHE A 351 7.83 -26.58 -7.76
N SER A 352 7.20 -27.30 -6.83
CA SER A 352 7.47 -27.13 -5.40
C SER A 352 8.88 -27.55 -5.01
N ALA A 353 9.49 -28.48 -5.75
CA ALA A 353 10.87 -28.93 -5.54
C ALA A 353 11.89 -28.22 -6.44
N ALA A 354 11.45 -27.52 -7.49
CA ALA A 354 12.33 -26.89 -8.46
C ALA A 354 13.17 -25.76 -7.85
N GLU A 355 14.46 -25.73 -8.16
CA GLU A 355 15.36 -24.63 -7.78
C GLU A 355 15.24 -23.44 -8.74
N ASN A 356 14.98 -23.72 -10.02
CA ASN A 356 14.86 -22.70 -11.06
C ASN A 356 13.53 -22.81 -11.79
N PHE A 357 12.98 -21.68 -12.20
CA PHE A 357 11.83 -21.63 -13.09
C PHE A 357 11.89 -20.38 -13.96
N ALA A 358 11.23 -20.44 -15.10
CA ALA A 358 11.01 -19.29 -15.97
C ALA A 358 9.54 -18.95 -16.09
N VAL A 359 9.27 -17.66 -16.34
CA VAL A 359 7.96 -17.13 -16.67
C VAL A 359 8.05 -16.44 -18.03
N SER A 360 7.30 -16.93 -19.01
CA SER A 360 7.19 -16.32 -20.34
C SER A 360 5.83 -15.64 -20.48
N VAL A 361 5.79 -14.33 -20.59
CA VAL A 361 4.59 -13.54 -20.90
C VAL A 361 4.30 -13.68 -22.39
N LEU A 362 3.23 -14.40 -22.73
CA LEU A 362 2.91 -14.75 -24.10
C LEU A 362 2.51 -13.52 -24.93
N ALA A 363 2.87 -13.52 -26.21
CA ALA A 363 2.43 -12.55 -27.20
C ALA A 363 1.02 -12.89 -27.75
N GLY A 364 0.34 -11.89 -28.33
CA GLY A 364 -1.05 -12.03 -28.81
C GLY A 364 -1.30 -13.18 -29.80
N ASP A 365 -0.28 -13.57 -30.57
CA ASP A 365 -0.34 -14.67 -31.53
C ASP A 365 -0.11 -16.07 -30.90
N GLN A 366 0.20 -16.16 -29.60
CA GLN A 366 0.55 -17.40 -28.89
C GLN A 366 -0.62 -18.01 -28.09
N LYS A 367 -1.85 -17.83 -28.56
CA LYS A 367 -3.05 -18.39 -27.93
C LYS A 367 -3.04 -19.93 -27.93
N ASP A 368 -2.48 -20.53 -28.97
CA ASP A 368 -2.27 -21.97 -29.12
C ASP A 368 -1.27 -22.51 -28.09
N VAL A 369 -0.16 -21.79 -27.84
CA VAL A 369 0.82 -22.11 -26.79
C VAL A 369 0.16 -22.09 -25.42
N SER A 370 -0.63 -21.04 -25.12
CA SER A 370 -1.42 -20.96 -23.89
C SER A 370 -2.34 -22.18 -23.71
N ALA A 371 -3.07 -22.56 -24.75
CA ALA A 371 -3.98 -23.71 -24.71
C ALA A 371 -3.23 -25.04 -24.51
N LEU A 372 -2.09 -25.22 -25.18
CA LEU A 372 -1.25 -26.41 -25.06
C LEU A 372 -0.73 -26.58 -23.63
N PHE A 373 -0.18 -25.51 -23.04
CA PHE A 373 0.38 -25.57 -21.69
C PHE A 373 -0.68 -25.63 -20.58
N ALA A 374 -1.92 -25.21 -20.85
CA ALA A 374 -3.07 -25.43 -19.97
C ALA A 374 -3.65 -26.86 -20.07
N SER A 375 -3.35 -27.59 -21.15
CA SER A 375 -3.87 -28.94 -21.40
C SER A 375 -3.18 -30.03 -20.56
N LYS A 376 -3.70 -31.26 -20.64
CA LYS A 376 -3.09 -32.47 -20.07
C LYS A 376 -2.14 -33.19 -21.04
N SER A 377 -1.73 -32.55 -22.14
CA SER A 377 -0.81 -33.16 -23.12
C SER A 377 0.50 -33.59 -22.42
N PRO A 378 1.01 -34.81 -22.68
CA PRO A 378 2.29 -35.26 -22.16
C PRO A 378 3.49 -34.61 -22.86
N ASP A 379 3.34 -34.19 -24.12
CA ASP A 379 4.41 -33.63 -24.93
C ASP A 379 4.15 -32.17 -25.29
N LYS A 380 4.21 -31.31 -24.26
CA LYS A 380 3.98 -29.86 -24.42
C LYS A 380 5.13 -29.14 -25.10
N PHE A 381 6.37 -29.59 -24.86
CA PHE A 381 7.57 -28.91 -25.33
C PHE A 381 7.95 -29.24 -26.77
N ALA A 382 7.40 -30.31 -27.38
CA ALA A 382 7.50 -30.51 -28.83
C ALA A 382 6.52 -29.61 -29.62
N GLY A 383 5.43 -29.17 -29.00
CA GLY A 383 4.36 -28.40 -29.65
C GLY A 383 4.52 -26.88 -29.61
N ALA A 384 5.58 -26.36 -28.99
CA ALA A 384 5.86 -24.92 -28.94
C ALA A 384 7.38 -24.66 -28.97
N PRO A 385 7.85 -23.63 -29.68
CA PRO A 385 9.28 -23.30 -29.72
C PRO A 385 9.75 -22.69 -28.38
N TRP A 386 10.89 -23.14 -27.90
CA TRP A 386 11.51 -22.69 -26.66
C TRP A 386 13.04 -22.71 -26.75
N GLN A 387 13.69 -22.00 -25.82
CA GLN A 387 15.14 -22.01 -25.64
C GLN A 387 15.48 -22.03 -24.14
N LEU A 388 16.70 -22.40 -23.75
CA LEU A 388 17.10 -22.31 -22.34
C LEU A 388 17.45 -20.87 -21.99
N GLY A 389 16.93 -20.39 -20.87
CA GLY A 389 17.35 -19.14 -20.26
C GLY A 389 18.68 -19.28 -19.51
N PRO A 390 19.25 -18.16 -19.03
CA PRO A 390 20.56 -18.14 -18.36
C PRO A 390 20.66 -18.95 -17.06
N ALA A 391 19.56 -19.11 -16.33
CA ALA A 391 19.46 -19.95 -15.13
C ALA A 391 18.99 -21.40 -15.45
N GLY A 392 18.83 -21.73 -16.73
CA GLY A 392 18.64 -23.11 -17.20
C GLY A 392 17.19 -23.57 -17.33
N SER A 393 16.22 -22.68 -17.16
CA SER A 393 14.80 -22.99 -17.38
C SER A 393 14.38 -22.70 -18.83
N PRO A 394 13.44 -23.47 -19.43
CA PRO A 394 12.96 -23.18 -20.79
C PRO A 394 12.17 -21.86 -20.86
N VAL A 395 12.49 -20.94 -21.77
CA VAL A 395 11.70 -19.73 -22.05
C VAL A 395 11.04 -19.87 -23.42
N MET A 396 9.77 -19.45 -23.54
CA MET A 396 9.01 -19.57 -24.80
C MET A 396 9.54 -18.57 -25.83
N SER A 397 9.87 -19.05 -27.03
CA SER A 397 10.34 -18.20 -28.11
C SER A 397 9.22 -17.29 -28.61
N GLY A 398 9.53 -16.04 -28.91
CA GLY A 398 8.55 -15.07 -29.41
C GLY A 398 7.58 -14.51 -28.36
N ALA A 399 7.78 -14.84 -27.08
CA ALA A 399 7.06 -14.24 -25.96
C ALA A 399 7.24 -12.70 -25.93
N ALA A 400 6.21 -11.99 -25.46
CA ALA A 400 6.26 -10.54 -25.27
C ALA A 400 7.30 -10.14 -24.21
N ALA A 401 7.49 -10.98 -23.20
CA ALA A 401 8.61 -10.89 -22.26
C ALA A 401 8.91 -12.27 -21.65
N TRP A 402 10.10 -12.46 -21.11
CA TRP A 402 10.44 -13.63 -20.31
C TRP A 402 11.36 -13.28 -19.15
N PHE A 403 11.27 -14.07 -18.08
CA PHE A 403 12.07 -13.95 -16.86
C PHE A 403 12.54 -15.34 -16.45
N ASP A 404 13.84 -15.54 -16.30
CA ASP A 404 14.44 -16.79 -15.82
C ASP A 404 14.96 -16.57 -14.40
N CYS A 405 14.50 -17.41 -13.47
CA CYS A 405 14.55 -17.14 -12.04
C CYS A 405 15.15 -18.31 -11.26
N THR A 406 15.86 -17.97 -10.19
CA THR A 406 16.11 -18.89 -9.07
C THR A 406 14.99 -18.72 -8.05
N ARG A 407 14.45 -19.81 -7.52
CA ARG A 407 13.43 -19.80 -6.48
C ARG A 407 13.94 -19.06 -5.25
N HIS A 408 13.21 -18.05 -4.83
CA HIS A 408 13.46 -17.30 -3.59
C HIS A 408 12.68 -17.92 -2.43
N GLU A 409 11.38 -18.12 -2.63
CA GLU A 409 10.47 -18.61 -1.57
C GLU A 409 9.25 -19.31 -2.18
N VAL A 410 8.64 -20.21 -1.41
CA VAL A 410 7.32 -20.79 -1.69
C VAL A 410 6.43 -20.50 -0.49
N VAL A 411 5.35 -19.76 -0.69
CA VAL A 411 4.42 -19.39 0.37
C VAL A 411 3.11 -20.16 0.21
N GLU A 412 2.65 -20.79 1.30
CA GLU A 412 1.37 -21.49 1.35
C GLU A 412 0.19 -20.50 1.27
N ALA A 413 -0.73 -20.69 0.32
CA ALA A 413 -1.84 -19.77 0.08
C ALA A 413 -3.12 -20.51 -0.33
N GLY A 414 -3.80 -21.14 0.64
CA GLY A 414 -5.06 -21.84 0.41
C GLY A 414 -4.90 -23.07 -0.50
N ASP A 415 -5.68 -23.13 -1.59
CA ASP A 415 -5.60 -24.19 -2.61
C ASP A 415 -4.45 -23.99 -3.63
N HIS A 416 -3.66 -22.92 -3.46
CA HIS A 416 -2.48 -22.61 -4.26
C HIS A 416 -1.23 -22.48 -3.37
N VAL A 417 -0.08 -22.42 -4.03
CA VAL A 417 1.17 -21.89 -3.47
C VAL A 417 1.60 -20.68 -4.29
N ILE A 418 2.25 -19.72 -3.64
CA ILE A 418 2.88 -18.57 -4.30
C ILE A 418 4.35 -18.89 -4.48
N LEU A 419 4.79 -19.00 -5.73
CA LEU A 419 6.19 -19.18 -6.09
C LEU A 419 6.81 -17.80 -6.29
N ILE A 420 7.77 -17.42 -5.44
CA ILE A 420 8.53 -16.17 -5.57
C ILE A 420 9.89 -16.48 -6.19
N GLY A 421 10.20 -15.81 -7.29
CA GLY A 421 11.44 -15.98 -8.05
C GLY A 421 12.30 -14.73 -8.01
N HIS A 422 13.60 -14.93 -7.76
CA HIS A 422 14.62 -13.90 -7.96
C HIS A 422 15.10 -13.97 -9.41
N VAL A 423 14.85 -12.91 -10.18
CA VAL A 423 15.16 -12.83 -11.60
C VAL A 423 16.68 -12.83 -11.82
N ARG A 424 17.17 -13.79 -12.60
CA ARG A 424 18.58 -13.92 -12.99
C ARG A 424 18.84 -13.53 -14.44
N GLY A 425 17.84 -13.65 -15.29
CA GLY A 425 17.87 -13.17 -16.66
C GLY A 425 16.47 -12.77 -17.12
N PHE A 426 16.38 -11.83 -18.05
CA PHE A 426 15.11 -11.42 -18.63
C PHE A 426 15.29 -10.95 -20.07
N GLY A 427 14.19 -10.90 -20.81
CA GLY A 427 14.14 -10.30 -22.14
C GLY A 427 12.75 -9.79 -22.46
N ALA A 428 12.67 -8.78 -23.32
CA ALA A 428 11.43 -8.19 -23.79
C ALA A 428 11.39 -8.20 -25.32
N GLY A 429 10.25 -8.61 -25.88
CA GLY A 429 9.95 -8.52 -27.30
C GLY A 429 9.17 -7.25 -27.63
N THR A 430 8.88 -7.06 -28.93
CA THR A 430 8.12 -5.90 -29.44
C THR A 430 6.64 -6.21 -29.69
N LYS A 431 6.24 -7.49 -29.61
CA LYS A 431 4.85 -7.91 -29.83
C LYS A 431 3.99 -7.55 -28.61
N PRO A 432 2.73 -7.13 -28.82
CA PRO A 432 1.79 -6.92 -27.71
C PRO A 432 1.52 -8.24 -26.98
N PRO A 433 1.30 -8.22 -25.65
CA PRO A 433 1.03 -9.43 -24.88
C PRO A 433 -0.34 -10.02 -25.23
N LEU A 434 -0.54 -11.30 -24.94
CA LEU A 434 -1.86 -11.93 -24.92
C LEU A 434 -2.56 -11.58 -23.61
N GLY A 435 -3.77 -11.01 -23.70
CA GLY A 435 -4.59 -10.69 -22.53
C GLY A 435 -5.56 -11.80 -22.17
N TYR A 436 -6.03 -11.77 -20.92
CA TYR A 436 -7.09 -12.63 -20.42
C TYR A 436 -7.99 -11.86 -19.46
N CYS A 437 -9.30 -11.86 -19.72
CA CYS A 437 -10.30 -11.18 -18.90
C CYS A 437 -11.63 -11.91 -18.99
N ARG A 438 -12.31 -12.07 -17.86
CA ARG A 438 -13.62 -12.73 -17.73
C ARG A 438 -13.70 -14.10 -18.41
N GLY A 439 -12.61 -14.86 -18.36
CA GLY A 439 -12.52 -16.21 -18.93
C GLY A 439 -12.26 -16.26 -20.44
N ALA A 440 -12.02 -15.12 -21.08
CA ALA A 440 -11.75 -15.02 -22.51
C ALA A 440 -10.38 -14.41 -22.78
N TYR A 441 -9.76 -14.83 -23.89
CA TYR A 441 -8.57 -14.17 -24.41
C TYR A 441 -8.92 -12.78 -24.93
N VAL A 442 -8.11 -11.81 -24.57
CA VAL A 442 -8.15 -10.44 -25.09
C VAL A 442 -6.96 -10.28 -26.01
N ASP A 443 -7.24 -10.07 -27.29
CA ASP A 443 -6.20 -9.77 -28.26
C ASP A 443 -6.09 -8.26 -28.42
N PHE A 444 -5.00 -7.70 -27.92
CA PHE A 444 -4.72 -6.27 -28.06
C PHE A 444 -4.33 -5.89 -29.50
N SER A 445 -4.14 -6.87 -30.40
CA SER A 445 -3.96 -6.66 -31.84
C SER A 445 -5.30 -6.64 -32.62
N LEU A 446 -6.43 -7.03 -32.00
CA LEU A 446 -7.76 -7.09 -32.66
C LEU A 446 -8.56 -5.77 -32.64
N GLY A 447 -8.19 -4.78 -31.83
CA GLY A 447 -8.85 -3.47 -31.81
C GLY A 447 -9.05 -2.84 -33.20
N PRO A 448 -8.06 -2.90 -34.11
CA PRO A 448 -8.16 -2.41 -35.48
C PRO A 448 -9.08 -3.19 -36.42
N GLN A 449 -9.08 -4.53 -36.35
CA GLN A 449 -9.78 -5.39 -37.32
C GLN A 449 -11.23 -5.67 -36.93
N ALA A 450 -11.54 -5.67 -35.62
CA ALA A 450 -12.89 -5.91 -35.13
C ALA A 450 -13.82 -4.71 -35.36
N LEU A 451 -13.30 -3.48 -35.30
CA LEU A 451 -14.06 -2.26 -35.59
C LEU A 451 -14.26 -2.04 -37.11
N ALA A 452 -13.34 -2.50 -37.95
CA ALA A 452 -13.44 -2.40 -39.41
C ALA A 452 -14.38 -3.45 -40.05
N LYS A 453 -14.95 -4.38 -39.27
CA LYS A 453 -15.86 -5.44 -39.74
C LYS A 453 -17.35 -5.12 -39.58
N ARG A 454 -17.71 -3.93 -39.08
CA ARG A 454 -19.11 -3.49 -39.08
C ARG A 454 -19.44 -2.93 -40.47
N ASP A 455 -20.59 -3.30 -41.03
CA ASP A 455 -21.19 -2.68 -42.23
C ASP A 455 -21.63 -1.21 -41.99
N GLU A 456 -21.10 -0.57 -40.94
CA GLU A 456 -21.38 0.81 -40.54
C GLU A 456 -20.28 1.73 -41.10
N PRO A 457 -20.60 2.97 -41.49
CA PRO A 457 -19.60 3.92 -42.00
C PRO A 457 -18.57 4.22 -40.90
N ALA A 458 -17.32 3.80 -41.12
CA ALA A 458 -16.20 4.06 -40.22
C ALA A 458 -15.22 5.05 -40.86
N ARG A 459 -14.58 5.87 -40.02
CA ARG A 459 -13.47 6.75 -40.38
C ARG A 459 -12.23 6.31 -39.60
N VAL A 460 -11.20 5.85 -40.30
CA VAL A 460 -9.92 5.42 -39.73
C VAL A 460 -8.85 6.44 -40.08
N GLY A 461 -8.40 7.21 -39.09
CA GLY A 461 -7.41 8.28 -39.24
C GLY A 461 -6.10 8.02 -38.49
N ALA A 462 -5.10 8.86 -38.77
CA ALA A 462 -3.83 8.83 -38.04
C ALA A 462 -3.33 10.24 -37.68
N ILE A 463 -2.79 10.36 -36.48
CA ILE A 463 -1.99 11.49 -35.98
C ILE A 463 -0.53 11.07 -36.16
N LEU A 464 0.13 11.61 -37.20
CA LEU A 464 1.50 11.24 -37.57
C LEU A 464 2.44 12.40 -37.33
N GLU A 465 3.49 12.14 -36.54
CA GLU A 465 4.50 13.14 -36.14
C GLU A 465 5.85 12.84 -36.81
N SER A 466 6.55 13.89 -37.25
CA SER A 466 7.95 13.88 -37.67
C SER A 466 8.62 15.17 -37.20
N ASP A 467 9.76 15.08 -36.51
CA ASP A 467 10.59 16.25 -36.13
C ASP A 467 9.82 17.41 -35.49
N GLY A 468 8.84 17.11 -34.63
CA GLY A 468 8.02 18.12 -33.94
C GLY A 468 6.94 18.78 -34.82
N ALA A 469 6.66 18.22 -35.99
CA ALA A 469 5.58 18.62 -36.89
C ALA A 469 4.57 17.49 -37.11
N LEU A 470 3.32 17.88 -37.35
CA LEU A 470 2.20 16.99 -37.63
C LEU A 470 1.90 16.93 -39.12
N LEU A 471 1.68 15.72 -39.65
CA LEU A 471 1.15 15.55 -41.00
C LEU A 471 -0.35 15.89 -41.05
N LEU A 472 -0.69 16.88 -41.86
CA LEU A 472 -2.06 17.26 -42.20
C LEU A 472 -2.26 17.23 -43.72
N VAL A 473 -3.52 17.15 -44.14
CA VAL A 473 -3.94 17.16 -45.54
C VAL A 473 -4.80 18.40 -45.78
N GLU A 474 -4.43 19.22 -46.75
CA GLU A 474 -5.24 20.37 -47.18
C GLU A 474 -6.41 19.92 -48.06
N ASP A 475 -7.59 20.50 -47.82
CA ASP A 475 -8.81 20.20 -48.59
C ASP A 475 -8.91 21.00 -49.92
N GLY A 476 -7.91 21.83 -50.21
CA GLY A 476 -7.86 22.74 -51.36
C GLY A 476 -8.78 23.98 -51.24
N LYS A 477 -9.50 24.14 -50.13
CA LYS A 477 -10.37 25.29 -49.81
C LYS A 477 -9.91 26.06 -48.56
N GLY A 478 -8.72 25.75 -48.07
CA GLY A 478 -8.12 26.36 -46.88
C GLY A 478 -8.35 25.59 -45.59
N GLY A 479 -9.11 24.50 -45.62
CA GLY A 479 -9.27 23.57 -44.49
C GLY A 479 -8.10 22.60 -44.35
N LEU A 480 -7.92 22.07 -43.15
CA LEU A 480 -6.93 21.05 -42.80
C LEU A 480 -7.65 19.81 -42.26
N ASP A 481 -7.10 18.64 -42.50
CA ASP A 481 -7.59 17.40 -41.91
C ASP A 481 -6.45 16.42 -41.62
N LEU A 482 -6.72 15.43 -40.77
CA LEU A 482 -5.81 14.33 -40.53
C LEU A 482 -5.91 13.30 -41.66
N PRO A 483 -4.81 12.61 -42.04
CA PRO A 483 -4.86 11.53 -43.00
C PRO A 483 -5.83 10.45 -42.52
N ALA A 484 -6.82 10.12 -43.34
CA ALA A 484 -7.89 9.20 -43.00
C ALA A 484 -8.42 8.40 -44.20
N GLY A 485 -9.02 7.25 -43.92
CA GLY A 485 -9.75 6.40 -44.85
C GLY A 485 -10.97 5.74 -44.18
N SER A 486 -11.67 4.85 -44.88
CA SER A 486 -12.82 4.11 -44.36
C SER A 486 -12.43 2.83 -43.60
N CYS A 487 -11.20 2.35 -43.79
CA CYS A 487 -10.64 1.17 -43.12
C CYS A 487 -9.12 1.34 -42.97
N LEU A 488 -8.48 0.48 -42.17
CA LEU A 488 -7.03 0.57 -41.94
C LEU A 488 -6.21 0.09 -43.16
N GLU A 489 -6.53 -1.09 -43.66
CA GLU A 489 -5.83 -1.84 -44.72
C GLU A 489 -6.84 -2.26 -45.81
N PRO A 490 -6.40 -2.70 -47.00
CA PRO A 490 -5.01 -2.80 -47.48
C PRO A 490 -4.52 -1.51 -48.16
N ALA A 491 -3.21 -1.30 -48.23
CA ALA A 491 -2.59 -0.18 -48.95
C ALA A 491 -3.00 -0.06 -50.44
N SER A 492 -3.38 -1.18 -51.08
CA SER A 492 -3.92 -1.18 -52.46
C SER A 492 -5.30 -0.55 -52.59
N ASN A 493 -6.06 -0.43 -51.48
CA ASN A 493 -7.35 0.23 -51.45
C ASN A 493 -7.15 1.74 -51.23
N PRO A 494 -7.45 2.62 -52.21
CA PRO A 494 -7.28 4.06 -52.04
C PRO A 494 -8.21 4.65 -50.97
N HIS A 495 -9.29 3.97 -50.62
CA HIS A 495 -10.18 4.43 -49.54
C HIS A 495 -9.70 3.98 -48.15
N SER A 496 -8.67 3.14 -48.02
CA SER A 496 -8.08 2.82 -46.72
C SER A 496 -7.12 3.92 -46.25
N LEU A 497 -6.85 3.98 -44.95
CA LEU A 497 -5.83 4.85 -44.36
C LEU A 497 -4.46 4.60 -45.00
N ARG A 498 -4.08 3.33 -45.17
CA ARG A 498 -2.80 2.96 -45.80
C ARG A 498 -2.70 3.39 -47.26
N GLY A 499 -3.80 3.26 -48.01
CA GLY A 499 -3.86 3.76 -49.38
C GLY A 499 -3.87 5.29 -49.46
N ALA A 500 -4.45 5.97 -48.45
CA ALA A 500 -4.36 7.42 -48.32
C ALA A 500 -2.92 7.87 -48.07
N LEU A 501 -2.20 7.25 -47.11
CA LEU A 501 -0.79 7.55 -46.84
C LEU A 501 0.11 7.27 -48.04
N ALA A 502 -0.13 6.17 -48.76
CA ALA A 502 0.59 5.85 -49.99
C ALA A 502 0.43 6.94 -51.07
N ARG A 503 -0.77 7.52 -51.22
CA ARG A 503 -0.97 8.67 -52.14
C ARG A 503 -0.23 9.93 -51.72
N LEU A 504 -0.08 10.15 -50.41
CA LEU A 504 0.70 11.26 -49.87
C LEU A 504 2.21 11.03 -50.00
N GLY A 505 2.65 9.85 -50.47
CA GLY A 505 4.05 9.48 -50.63
C GLY A 505 4.77 9.18 -49.31
N VAL A 506 4.02 8.83 -48.27
CA VAL A 506 4.57 8.61 -46.93
C VAL A 506 4.25 7.21 -46.39
N GLU A 507 5.13 6.72 -45.53
CA GLU A 507 4.86 5.54 -44.71
C GLU A 507 4.62 5.95 -43.26
N GLY A 508 3.42 5.69 -42.75
CA GLY A 508 3.11 5.88 -41.33
C GLY A 508 3.47 4.66 -40.50
N ARG A 509 4.39 4.77 -39.54
CA ARG A 509 4.55 3.79 -38.46
C ARG A 509 3.47 4.02 -37.42
N LEU A 510 2.32 3.40 -37.64
CA LEU A 510 1.19 3.43 -36.71
C LEU A 510 1.57 2.69 -35.42
N GLY A 511 1.50 3.38 -34.30
CA GLY A 511 1.64 2.84 -32.95
C GLY A 511 0.27 2.51 -32.36
N PHE A 512 -0.04 3.06 -31.18
CA PHE A 512 -1.25 2.74 -30.45
C PHE A 512 -2.48 3.54 -30.91
N LEU A 513 -3.66 2.98 -30.64
CA LEU A 513 -4.94 3.63 -30.77
C LEU A 513 -5.03 4.82 -29.80
N PHE A 514 -5.27 6.02 -30.32
CA PHE A 514 -5.33 7.26 -29.53
C PHE A 514 -6.75 7.63 -29.12
N ALA A 515 -7.72 7.46 -30.02
CA ALA A 515 -9.12 7.81 -29.77
C ALA A 515 -10.08 6.93 -30.57
N VAL A 516 -11.22 6.60 -29.95
CA VAL A 516 -12.40 6.06 -30.62
C VAL A 516 -13.61 6.87 -30.16
N PHE A 517 -14.35 7.45 -31.10
CA PHE A 517 -15.54 8.23 -30.81
C PHE A 517 -16.55 8.15 -31.95
N GLU A 518 -17.82 8.39 -31.63
CA GLU A 518 -18.90 8.45 -32.62
C GLU A 518 -19.20 9.90 -32.99
N THR A 519 -19.25 10.20 -34.28
CA THR A 519 -19.65 11.52 -34.80
C THR A 519 -21.03 11.41 -35.44
N GLN A 520 -21.97 12.20 -34.96
CA GLN A 520 -23.29 12.30 -35.58
C GLN A 520 -23.17 13.11 -36.87
N SER A 521 -23.59 12.54 -38.00
CA SER A 521 -23.60 13.27 -39.27
C SER A 521 -24.64 14.40 -39.22
N ALA A 522 -24.43 15.51 -39.92
CA ALA A 522 -25.33 16.66 -39.96
C ALA A 522 -26.73 16.38 -40.59
N GLY A 523 -27.02 15.12 -40.93
CA GLY A 523 -28.33 14.62 -41.39
C GLY A 523 -28.78 13.39 -40.59
N LYS A 524 -30.03 12.94 -40.80
CA LYS A 524 -30.66 11.78 -40.12
C LYS A 524 -30.04 10.40 -40.48
N GLY A 525 -28.74 10.33 -40.72
CA GLY A 525 -28.01 9.08 -40.96
C GLY A 525 -27.50 8.44 -39.66
N PRO A 526 -27.05 7.18 -39.70
CA PRO A 526 -26.38 6.54 -38.56
C PRO A 526 -25.09 7.29 -38.19
N PRO A 527 -24.69 7.26 -36.91
CA PRO A 527 -23.43 7.87 -36.47
C PRO A 527 -22.23 7.17 -37.15
N THR A 528 -21.21 7.95 -37.47
CA THR A 528 -19.94 7.44 -38.03
C THR A 528 -18.98 7.17 -36.89
N VAL A 529 -18.46 5.95 -36.79
CA VAL A 529 -17.41 5.62 -35.82
C VAL A 529 -16.06 6.11 -36.34
N SER A 530 -15.40 6.96 -35.58
CA SER A 530 -14.07 7.49 -35.88
C SER A 530 -13.00 6.84 -35.00
N ILE A 531 -11.92 6.38 -35.62
CA ILE A 531 -10.83 5.61 -35.00
C ILE A 531 -9.52 6.27 -35.41
N TYR A 532 -8.77 6.80 -34.44
CA TYR A 532 -7.51 7.49 -34.71
C TYR A 532 -6.33 6.79 -34.07
N TYR A 533 -5.32 6.46 -34.89
CA TYR A 533 -4.03 5.95 -34.44
C TYR A 533 -3.05 7.10 -34.20
N ARG A 534 -2.11 6.91 -33.28
CA ARG A 534 -0.92 7.74 -33.18
C ARG A 534 0.25 7.00 -33.79
N GLY A 535 1.14 7.70 -34.49
CA GLY A 535 2.33 7.08 -35.06
C GLY A 535 3.44 8.06 -35.40
N GLY A 536 4.58 7.51 -35.79
CA GLY A 536 5.66 8.27 -36.41
C GLY A 536 5.52 8.25 -37.93
N LEU A 537 5.97 9.31 -38.58
CA LEU A 537 6.09 9.38 -40.03
C LEU A 537 7.49 8.94 -40.48
N SER A 538 7.57 8.25 -41.61
CA SER A 538 8.81 8.01 -42.35
C SER A 538 8.62 8.32 -43.83
N GLY A 539 9.61 8.97 -44.45
CA GLY A 539 9.56 9.47 -45.82
C GLY A 539 9.23 10.95 -45.92
N THR A 540 9.35 11.51 -47.13
CA THR A 540 9.10 12.94 -47.39
C THR A 540 7.72 13.11 -48.02
N PRO A 541 6.79 13.85 -47.38
CA PRO A 541 5.45 14.05 -47.93
C PRO A 541 5.47 14.74 -49.28
N SER A 542 4.62 14.28 -50.20
CA SER A 542 4.45 14.92 -51.50
C SER A 542 3.53 16.14 -51.39
N ALA A 543 4.10 17.34 -51.56
CA ALA A 543 3.34 18.58 -51.61
C ALA A 543 2.28 18.61 -52.74
N GLN A 544 2.48 17.84 -53.80
CA GLN A 544 1.53 17.71 -54.91
C GLN A 544 0.23 16.97 -54.53
N ALA A 545 0.25 16.23 -53.41
CA ALA A 545 -0.89 15.46 -52.90
C ALA A 545 -1.63 16.17 -51.75
N GLY A 546 -1.32 17.46 -51.49
CA GLY A 546 -1.94 18.25 -50.43
C GLY A 546 -1.43 17.92 -49.02
N ALA A 547 -0.34 17.16 -48.89
CA ALA A 547 0.30 16.89 -47.61
C ALA A 547 1.10 18.10 -47.13
N VAL A 548 0.87 18.52 -45.89
CA VAL A 548 1.61 19.59 -45.20
C VAL A 548 2.09 19.10 -43.84
N LEU A 549 3.34 19.43 -43.50
CA LEU A 549 3.88 19.24 -42.15
C LEU A 549 3.75 20.58 -41.42
N VAL A 550 2.95 20.60 -40.36
CA VAL A 550 2.70 21.81 -39.56
C VAL A 550 3.36 21.65 -38.20
N PRO A 551 4.25 22.56 -37.76
CA PRO A 551 4.81 22.53 -36.41
C PRO A 551 3.71 22.41 -35.35
N LEU A 552 3.93 21.61 -34.31
CA LEU A 552 2.89 21.28 -33.32
C LEU A 552 2.31 22.52 -32.61
N ASP A 553 3.09 23.58 -32.47
CA ASP A 553 2.70 24.86 -31.89
C ASP A 553 2.00 25.82 -32.86
N GLU A 554 2.06 25.55 -34.16
CA GLU A 554 1.45 26.34 -35.24
C GLU A 554 0.16 25.72 -35.80
N VAL A 555 -0.29 24.58 -35.26
CA VAL A 555 -1.51 23.90 -35.72
C VAL A 555 -2.74 24.74 -35.41
N ASP A 556 -3.32 25.37 -36.44
CA ASP A 556 -4.58 26.11 -36.34
C ASP A 556 -5.78 25.15 -36.32
N LEU A 557 -6.25 24.85 -35.11
CA LEU A 557 -7.41 23.98 -34.88
C LEU A 557 -8.70 24.50 -35.52
N SER A 558 -8.82 25.81 -35.79
CA SER A 558 -10.05 26.37 -36.40
C SER A 558 -10.26 25.89 -37.84
N ARG A 559 -9.18 25.46 -38.51
CA ARG A 559 -9.18 24.95 -39.89
C ARG A 559 -9.59 23.48 -40.01
N LEU A 560 -9.79 22.77 -38.89
CA LEU A 560 -10.20 21.36 -38.87
C LEU A 560 -11.71 21.19 -39.12
N PRO A 561 -12.14 20.07 -39.72
CA PRO A 561 -13.48 19.93 -40.31
C PRO A 561 -14.62 19.94 -39.30
N ASP A 562 -14.40 19.38 -38.10
CA ASP A 562 -15.47 19.17 -37.11
C ASP A 562 -14.98 19.34 -35.66
N GLU A 563 -15.92 19.53 -34.74
CA GLU A 563 -15.64 19.79 -33.32
C GLU A 563 -14.98 18.60 -32.61
N ALA A 564 -15.32 17.36 -33.00
CA ALA A 564 -14.74 16.17 -32.39
C ALA A 564 -13.26 16.02 -32.79
N THR A 565 -12.93 16.22 -34.06
CA THR A 565 -11.56 16.26 -34.56
C THR A 565 -10.75 17.40 -33.92
N ARG A 566 -11.36 18.58 -33.76
CA ARG A 566 -10.76 19.72 -33.03
C ARG A 566 -10.44 19.39 -31.57
N SER A 567 -11.41 18.84 -30.85
CA SER A 567 -11.26 18.47 -29.44
C SER A 567 -10.21 17.36 -29.26
N MET A 568 -10.24 16.35 -30.13
CA MET A 568 -9.25 15.27 -30.14
C MET A 568 -7.83 15.80 -30.37
N LEU A 569 -7.62 16.65 -31.38
CA LEU A 569 -6.28 17.16 -31.67
C LEU A 569 -5.81 18.17 -30.62
N ALA A 570 -6.70 19.02 -30.08
CA ALA A 570 -6.39 19.89 -28.95
C ALA A 570 -5.91 19.09 -27.72
N ARG A 571 -6.56 17.95 -27.45
CA ARG A 571 -6.14 17.02 -26.39
C ARG A 571 -4.76 16.43 -26.69
N TYR A 572 -4.52 15.96 -27.91
CA TYR A 572 -3.22 15.43 -28.33
C TYR A 572 -2.09 16.45 -28.09
N LEU A 573 -2.29 17.70 -28.52
CA LEU A 573 -1.29 18.77 -28.37
C LEU A 573 -1.02 19.11 -26.90
N ARG A 574 -2.05 19.05 -26.03
CA ARG A 574 -1.89 19.24 -24.57
C ARG A 574 -1.15 18.07 -23.92
N GLU A 575 -1.62 16.84 -24.14
CA GLU A 575 -1.03 15.60 -23.60
C GLU A 575 0.45 15.45 -24.03
N ARG A 576 0.80 15.88 -25.25
CA ARG A 576 2.18 15.87 -25.75
C ARG A 576 3.10 16.86 -25.03
N ARG A 577 2.60 18.01 -24.59
CA ARG A 577 3.37 18.99 -23.79
C ARG A 577 3.64 18.50 -22.37
N GLU A 578 2.76 17.65 -21.84
CA GLU A 578 2.78 17.13 -20.48
C GLU A 578 3.38 15.71 -20.38
N ASP A 579 3.83 15.14 -21.51
CA ASP A 579 4.32 13.76 -21.68
C ASP A 579 3.44 12.67 -21.03
N THR A 580 2.13 12.90 -21.04
CA THR A 580 1.13 12.07 -20.37
C THR A 580 0.08 11.65 -21.39
N PHE A 581 0.11 10.40 -21.85
CA PHE A 581 -0.83 9.90 -22.87
C PHE A 581 -1.90 8.99 -22.27
N GLY A 582 -3.15 9.15 -22.71
CA GLY A 582 -4.27 8.28 -22.32
C GLY A 582 -5.26 7.98 -23.45
N ILE A 583 -5.92 6.83 -23.39
CA ILE A 583 -6.96 6.44 -24.37
C ILE A 583 -8.28 7.09 -23.97
N TYR A 584 -8.88 7.89 -24.86
CA TYR A 584 -10.22 8.43 -24.65
C TYR A 584 -11.27 7.54 -25.31
N VAL A 585 -12.31 7.21 -24.54
CA VAL A 585 -13.50 6.49 -25.00
C VAL A 585 -14.74 7.30 -24.61
N GLY A 586 -15.52 7.74 -25.60
CA GLY A 586 -16.72 8.55 -25.39
C GLY A 586 -17.32 9.11 -26.68
N ASP A 587 -18.20 10.10 -26.54
CA ASP A 587 -18.77 10.87 -27.66
C ASP A 587 -18.12 12.26 -27.78
N ALA A 588 -18.63 13.10 -28.68
CA ALA A 588 -18.11 14.45 -28.95
C ALA A 588 -18.18 15.41 -27.73
N ALA A 589 -19.00 15.10 -26.71
CA ALA A 589 -19.25 15.96 -25.56
C ALA A 589 -18.85 15.32 -24.20
N ARG A 590 -18.80 13.99 -24.08
CA ARG A 590 -18.57 13.24 -22.83
C ARG A 590 -17.80 11.94 -23.05
N GLY A 591 -16.80 11.66 -22.21
CA GLY A 591 -16.03 10.41 -22.26
C GLY A 591 -15.06 10.24 -21.11
N THR A 592 -14.39 9.09 -21.07
CA THR A 592 -13.46 8.68 -20.00
C THR A 592 -12.04 8.56 -20.56
N VAL A 593 -11.06 9.16 -19.88
CA VAL A 593 -9.63 9.03 -20.24
C VAL A 593 -9.01 7.92 -19.40
N HIS A 594 -8.48 6.90 -20.06
CA HIS A 594 -7.74 5.81 -19.44
C HIS A 594 -6.24 6.09 -19.57
N PRO A 595 -5.52 6.40 -18.47
CA PRO A 595 -4.09 6.71 -18.54
C PRO A 595 -3.29 5.48 -19.02
N LEU A 596 -2.33 5.70 -19.92
CA LEU A 596 -1.29 4.72 -20.24
C LEU A 596 -0.05 5.08 -19.41
N ALA A 597 0.52 4.12 -18.69
CA ALA A 597 1.78 4.34 -17.99
C ALA A 597 2.87 4.76 -18.99
N ALA A 598 3.62 5.82 -18.67
CA ALA A 598 4.68 6.33 -19.51
C ALA A 598 5.77 5.25 -19.74
N VAL A 599 6.19 5.07 -20.99
CA VAL A 599 7.39 4.31 -21.33
C VAL A 599 8.56 5.29 -21.27
N PRO A 600 9.53 5.15 -20.36
CA PRO A 600 10.67 6.06 -20.31
C PRO A 600 11.48 5.99 -21.63
N ALA A 601 11.84 7.16 -22.14
CA ALA A 601 12.72 7.30 -23.29
C ALA A 601 14.10 6.69 -22.96
N ASN A 602 14.55 5.77 -23.81
CA ASN A 602 15.79 5.04 -23.61
C ASN A 602 16.91 5.71 -24.44
N PRO A 603 17.93 6.32 -23.83
CA PRO A 603 19.05 6.89 -24.57
C PRO A 603 20.10 5.81 -24.85
N GLY A 604 20.23 5.42 -26.12
CA GLY A 604 21.49 4.94 -26.66
C GLY A 604 21.51 3.50 -27.19
N TRP A 605 21.19 3.35 -28.47
CA TRP A 605 21.82 2.33 -29.33
C TRP A 605 21.96 2.86 -30.75
N ASP A 606 23.07 3.55 -31.01
CA ASP A 606 23.69 3.62 -32.33
C ASP A 606 25.17 3.33 -32.15
N THR A 607 25.55 2.06 -32.31
CA THR A 607 26.75 1.64 -33.06
C THR A 607 26.85 0.10 -33.11
N PRO A 608 26.97 -0.51 -34.29
CA PRO A 608 27.29 -1.92 -34.43
C PRO A 608 28.81 -2.11 -34.36
N GLY A 609 29.30 -2.73 -33.27
CA GLY A 609 30.68 -3.19 -33.17
C GLY A 609 30.86 -4.53 -33.89
N ALA A 610 31.59 -4.50 -35.00
CA ALA A 610 32.07 -5.67 -35.74
C ALA A 610 33.03 -6.54 -34.88
N PRO A 611 33.18 -7.83 -35.20
CA PRO A 611 33.91 -8.78 -34.36
C PRO A 611 35.43 -8.66 -34.54
N ALA A 612 36.16 -8.83 -33.44
CA ALA A 612 37.53 -9.33 -33.38
C ALA A 612 37.68 -10.23 -32.15
#